data_AF-A0AAN7S648-F1
#
_entry.id   AF-A0AAN7S648-F1
#
_cell.length_a   1.000
_cell.length_b   1.000
_cell.length_c   1.000
_cell.angle_alpha   90.00
_cell.angle_beta   90.00
_cell.angle_gamma   90.00
#
_symmetry.space_group_name_H-M   'P 1'
#
loop_
_entity.id
_entity.type
_entity.pdbx_description
1 polymer ?
#
loop_
_entity_poly.entity_id
_entity_poly.type
_entity_poly.pdbx_seq_one_letter_code
_entity_poly.pdbx_strand_id
1 'polypeptide(L)'
;MFCTKSQKVSKTKFTRKDIEIFEPSDLNLGDFVLVRFKLTGKRSTTTYKYVAKILEILSSEEYEIQCYKTANDEKTVFYPIENDISTINQCNILGKLPEPTVEDKGRKCKTIFSGQVDISERI
;
A
#
# COMPACT_ATOMS: atom_id res chain seq x y z
N MET A 1 36.88 8.00 -19.80
CA MET A 1 36.41 8.95 -18.77
C MET A 1 34.94 9.25 -19.09
N PHE A 2 33.99 8.53 -18.49
CA PHE A 2 32.56 8.75 -18.74
C PHE A 2 31.86 9.13 -17.44
N CYS A 3 31.31 10.34 -17.45
CA CYS A 3 30.52 10.97 -16.42
C CYS A 3 29.08 10.44 -16.52
N THR A 4 28.52 9.89 -15.43
CA THR A 4 27.09 9.60 -15.33
C THR A 4 26.45 10.55 -14.32
N LYS A 5 25.59 11.42 -14.86
CA LYS A 5 24.79 12.40 -14.10
C LYS A 5 23.84 11.66 -13.16
N SER A 6 23.91 11.96 -11.87
CA SER A 6 22.88 11.61 -10.90
C SER A 6 21.56 12.27 -11.30
N GLN A 7 20.54 11.47 -11.60
CA GLN A 7 19.18 11.97 -11.79
C GLN A 7 18.54 12.17 -10.41
N LYS A 8 18.12 13.41 -10.13
CA LYS A 8 17.28 13.76 -8.99
C LYS A 8 15.92 13.08 -9.15
N VAL A 9 15.63 12.07 -8.35
CA VAL A 9 14.27 11.52 -8.21
C VAL A 9 13.48 12.48 -7.33
N SER A 10 12.55 13.22 -7.93
CA SER A 10 11.62 14.09 -7.21
C SER A 10 10.70 13.26 -6.32
N LYS A 11 10.72 13.53 -5.02
CA LYS A 11 9.83 12.91 -4.02
C LYS A 11 8.39 13.40 -4.25
N THR A 12 7.61 12.69 -5.05
CA THR A 12 6.19 13.00 -5.25
C THR A 12 5.38 12.41 -4.08
N LYS A 13 4.67 13.28 -3.37
CA LYS A 13 3.65 12.88 -2.38
C LYS A 13 2.36 12.57 -3.13
N PHE A 14 1.81 11.37 -2.99
CA PHE A 14 0.47 11.06 -3.50
C PHE A 14 -0.56 11.85 -2.67
N THR A 15 -1.31 12.74 -3.31
CA THR A 15 -2.32 13.57 -2.62
C THR A 15 -3.74 13.17 -3.01
N ARG A 16 -4.70 13.51 -2.14
CA ARG A 16 -6.13 13.16 -2.22
C ARG A 16 -6.88 13.66 -3.46
N LYS A 17 -6.26 14.48 -4.31
CA LYS A 17 -6.90 15.05 -5.52
C LYS A 17 -6.68 14.21 -6.78
N ASP A 18 -5.83 13.18 -6.71
CA ASP A 18 -5.53 12.27 -7.82
C ASP A 18 -6.27 10.92 -7.68
N ILE A 19 -7.35 10.89 -6.88
CA ILE A 19 -8.19 9.70 -6.75
C ILE A 19 -9.05 9.62 -8.01
N GLU A 20 -8.45 9.11 -9.08
CA GLU A 20 -9.19 8.54 -10.20
C GLU A 20 -10.11 7.45 -9.64
N ILE A 21 -11.37 7.48 -10.06
CA ILE A 21 -12.31 6.41 -9.79
C ILE A 21 -11.73 5.17 -10.46
N PHE A 22 -11.14 4.29 -9.66
CA PHE A 22 -10.47 3.10 -10.16
C PHE A 22 -11.51 2.03 -10.47
N GLU A 23 -11.63 1.63 -11.73
CA GLU A 23 -12.54 0.55 -12.11
C GLU A 23 -12.03 -0.78 -11.52
N PRO A 24 -12.93 -1.65 -11.01
CA PRO A 24 -12.53 -2.90 -10.37
C PRO A 24 -11.67 -3.81 -11.27
N SER A 25 -11.81 -3.66 -12.59
CA SER A 25 -11.11 -4.41 -13.62
C SER A 25 -9.60 -4.15 -13.70
N ASP A 26 -9.10 -3.09 -13.06
CA ASP A 26 -7.68 -2.72 -13.14
C ASP A 26 -6.83 -3.33 -12.00
N LEU A 27 -7.47 -4.00 -11.02
CA LEU A 27 -6.80 -4.70 -9.91
C LEU A 27 -6.54 -6.16 -10.26
N ASN A 28 -5.26 -6.55 -10.19
CA ASN A 28 -4.80 -7.91 -10.45
C ASN A 28 -4.16 -8.52 -9.20
N LEU A 29 -4.06 -9.85 -9.22
CA LEU A 29 -3.32 -10.61 -8.22
C LEU A 29 -1.87 -10.09 -8.12
N GLY A 30 -1.42 -9.89 -6.90
CA GLY A 30 -0.08 -9.39 -6.62
C GLY A 30 0.07 -7.87 -6.65
N ASP A 31 -0.94 -7.12 -7.09
CA ASP A 31 -0.90 -5.66 -7.05
C ASP A 31 -0.81 -5.14 -5.62
N PHE A 32 -0.09 -4.04 -5.46
CA PHE A 32 -0.05 -3.29 -4.22
C PHE A 32 -1.07 -2.17 -4.25
N VAL A 33 -1.81 -2.01 -3.16
CA VAL A 33 -2.90 -1.04 -3.03
C VAL A 33 -2.80 -0.30 -1.70
N LEU A 34 -3.31 0.92 -1.68
CA LEU A 34 -3.55 1.67 -0.45
C LEU A 34 -4.98 1.41 0.01
N VAL A 35 -5.15 0.88 1.21
CA VAL A 35 -6.47 0.53 1.75
C VAL A 35 -6.80 1.35 2.98
N ARG A 36 -8.08 1.57 3.24
CA ARG A 36 -8.58 2.20 4.48
C ARG A 36 -9.35 1.22 5.34
N PHE A 37 -9.09 1.26 6.64
CA PHE A 37 -9.91 0.60 7.65
C PHE A 37 -10.57 1.64 8.53
N LYS A 38 -11.87 1.51 8.74
CA LYS A 38 -12.63 2.38 9.65
C LYS A 38 -12.87 1.64 10.95
N LEU A 39 -12.37 2.21 12.04
CA LEU A 39 -12.72 1.76 13.38
C LEU A 39 -13.76 2.72 13.94
N THR A 40 -15.02 2.27 14.00
CA THR A 40 -16.11 3.04 14.60
C THR A 40 -16.14 2.78 16.10
N GLY A 41 -15.70 3.76 16.89
CA GLY A 41 -15.85 3.74 18.35
C GLY A 41 -17.11 4.48 18.80
N LYS A 42 -17.46 4.33 20.09
CA LYS A 42 -18.64 4.96 20.71
C LYS A 42 -18.63 6.50 20.67
N ARG A 43 -17.47 7.14 20.47
CA ARG A 43 -17.29 8.61 20.51
C ARG A 43 -16.61 9.20 19.28
N SER A 44 -15.89 8.40 18.49
CA SER A 44 -15.21 8.87 17.28
C SER A 44 -14.98 7.73 16.31
N THR A 45 -14.98 8.08 15.02
CA THR A 45 -14.57 7.18 13.94
C THR A 45 -13.13 7.51 13.57
N THR A 46 -12.22 6.58 13.79
CA THR A 46 -10.83 6.72 13.35
C THR A 46 -10.65 5.95 12.05
N THR A 47 -10.04 6.59 11.05
CA THR A 47 -9.69 5.94 9.78
C THR A 47 -8.20 5.69 9.75
N TYR A 48 -7.83 4.43 9.50
CA TYR A 48 -6.45 4.01 9.31
C TYR A 48 -6.21 3.70 7.84
N LYS A 49 -4.98 3.89 7.37
CA LYS A 49 -4.56 3.59 6.01
C LYS A 49 -3.33 2.70 6.03
N TYR A 50 -3.36 1.63 5.24
CA TYR A 50 -2.29 0.65 5.16
C TYR A 50 -1.95 0.35 3.72
N VAL A 51 -0.70 -0.04 3.48
CA VAL A 51 -0.32 -0.72 2.24
C VAL A 51 -0.78 -2.16 2.34
N ALA A 52 -1.37 -2.68 1.27
CA ALA A 52 -1.74 -4.08 1.18
C ALA A 52 -1.39 -4.66 -0.19
N LYS A 53 -1.19 -5.98 -0.24
CA LYS A 53 -1.01 -6.74 -1.49
C LYS A 53 -2.24 -7.59 -1.73
N ILE A 54 -2.75 -7.61 -2.96
CA ILE A 54 -3.86 -8.50 -3.35
C ILE A 54 -3.32 -9.93 -3.44
N LEU A 55 -3.88 -10.81 -2.62
CA LEU A 55 -3.59 -12.25 -2.61
C LEU A 55 -4.57 -13.03 -3.49
N GLU A 56 -5.86 -12.68 -3.42
CA GLU A 56 -6.94 -13.33 -4.16
C GLU A 56 -8.05 -12.34 -4.52
N ILE A 57 -8.72 -12.57 -5.65
CA ILE A 57 -9.92 -11.81 -6.07
C ILE A 57 -11.12 -12.73 -5.82
N LEU A 58 -11.88 -12.45 -4.77
CA LEU A 58 -13.01 -13.28 -4.35
C LEU A 58 -14.27 -12.98 -5.19
N SER A 59 -14.47 -11.70 -5.54
CA SER A 59 -15.55 -11.24 -6.41
C SER A 59 -15.15 -9.93 -7.12
N SER A 60 -16.07 -9.33 -7.88
CA SER A 60 -15.84 -8.02 -8.50
C SER A 60 -15.63 -6.89 -7.49
N GLU A 61 -16.06 -7.07 -6.24
CA GLU A 61 -15.99 -6.04 -5.20
C GLU A 61 -15.23 -6.48 -3.96
N GLU A 62 -14.82 -7.75 -3.85
CA GLU A 62 -14.18 -8.29 -2.64
C GLU A 62 -12.85 -8.95 -2.98
N TYR A 63 -11.85 -8.62 -2.18
CA TYR A 63 -10.46 -9.04 -2.37
C TYR A 63 -9.90 -9.57 -1.06
N GLU A 64 -9.10 -10.63 -1.15
CA GLU A 64 -8.24 -11.06 -0.06
C GLU A 64 -6.91 -10.33 -0.15
N ILE A 65 -6.49 -9.73 0.95
CA ILE A 65 -5.30 -8.88 1.01
C ILE A 65 -4.38 -9.24 2.18
N GLN A 66 -3.09 -9.06 1.97
CA GLN A 66 -2.07 -9.07 3.01
C GLN A 66 -1.69 -7.64 3.37
N CYS A 67 -1.90 -7.24 4.63
CA CYS A 67 -1.50 -5.91 5.11
C CYS A 67 0.01 -5.84 5.39
N TYR A 68 0.56 -4.64 5.22
CA TYR A 68 1.96 -4.34 5.46
C TYR A 68 2.09 -3.22 6.49
N LYS A 69 3.11 -3.34 7.35
CA LYS A 69 3.50 -2.31 8.30
C LYS A 69 4.73 -1.55 7.83
N THR A 70 4.79 -0.27 8.16
CA THR A 70 5.96 0.54 7.85
C THR A 70 7.18 0.11 8.65
N ALA A 71 8.34 0.17 8.00
CA ALA A 71 9.64 -0.14 8.57
C ALA A 71 10.48 1.11 8.86
N ASN A 72 10.05 2.27 8.36
CA ASN A 72 10.80 3.52 8.47
C ASN A 72 9.86 4.74 8.54
N ASP A 73 10.33 5.81 9.17
CA ASP A 73 9.55 7.05 9.33
C ASP A 73 9.23 7.74 8.00
N GLU A 74 10.04 7.49 6.95
CA GLU A 74 9.81 8.02 5.62
C GLU A 74 8.62 7.37 4.90
N LYS A 75 8.09 6.24 5.42
CA LYS A 75 6.98 5.48 4.83
C LYS A 75 7.25 5.03 3.40
N THR A 76 8.47 4.54 3.17
CA THR A 76 8.93 4.03 1.87
C THR A 76 9.28 2.54 1.93
N VAL A 77 9.53 2.00 3.13
CA VAL A 77 9.88 0.59 3.33
C VAL A 77 8.81 -0.08 4.18
N PHE A 78 8.40 -1.28 3.76
CA PHE A 78 7.28 -2.01 4.34
C PHE A 78 7.61 -3.49 4.53
N TYR A 79 7.05 -4.10 5.57
CA TYR A 79 7.10 -5.54 5.83
C TYR A 79 5.69 -6.11 5.88
N PRO A 80 5.47 -7.34 5.35
CA PRO A 80 4.20 -8.01 5.53
C PRO A 80 3.94 -8.23 7.03
N ILE A 81 2.70 -8.05 7.45
CA ILE A 81 2.26 -8.40 8.80
C ILE A 81 1.93 -9.90 8.78
N GLU A 82 2.85 -10.71 9.28
CA GLU A 82 2.71 -12.18 9.24
C GLU A 82 1.37 -12.65 9.84
N ASN A 83 0.68 -13.53 9.11
CA ASN A 83 -0.64 -14.10 9.46
C ASN A 83 -1.80 -13.09 9.53
N ASP A 84 -1.63 -11.89 8.99
CA ASP A 84 -2.68 -10.86 8.91
C ASP A 84 -3.24 -10.77 7.50
N ILE A 85 -3.98 -11.81 7.13
CA ILE A 85 -4.78 -11.86 5.91
C ILE A 85 -6.18 -11.35 6.24
N SER A 86 -6.66 -10.41 5.42
CA SER A 86 -7.96 -9.77 5.62
C SER A 86 -8.74 -9.72 4.32
N THR A 87 -10.06 -9.81 4.41
CA THR A 87 -10.96 -9.54 3.27
C THR A 87 -11.37 -8.08 3.27
N ILE A 88 -11.34 -7.45 2.10
CA ILE A 88 -11.71 -6.04 1.95
C ILE A 88 -12.61 -5.81 0.73
N ASN A 89 -13.59 -4.92 0.90
CA ASN A 89 -14.41 -4.44 -0.21
C ASN A 89 -13.70 -3.32 -0.99
N GLN A 90 -13.88 -3.28 -2.31
CA GLN A 90 -13.33 -2.28 -3.23
C GLN A 90 -13.55 -0.83 -2.76
N CYS A 91 -14.69 -0.53 -2.14
CA CYS A 91 -14.99 0.80 -1.61
C CYS A 91 -14.00 1.27 -0.53
N ASN A 92 -13.19 0.37 0.02
CA ASN A 92 -12.14 0.67 0.99
C ASN A 92 -10.73 0.69 0.37
N ILE A 93 -10.60 0.40 -0.92
CA ILE A 93 -9.37 0.59 -1.68
C ILE A 93 -9.32 2.05 -2.13
N LEU A 94 -8.28 2.76 -1.73
CA LEU A 94 -8.08 4.17 -2.02
C LEU A 94 -7.35 4.40 -3.36
N GLY A 95 -6.61 3.40 -3.81
CA GLY A 95 -5.90 3.44 -5.09
C GLY A 95 -4.83 2.35 -5.20
N LYS A 96 -4.38 2.12 -6.43
CA LYS A 96 -3.26 1.23 -6.76
C LYS A 96 -1.93 1.95 -6.56
N LEU A 97 -0.97 1.26 -5.95
CA LEU A 97 0.38 1.75 -5.74
C LEU A 97 1.27 1.30 -6.90
N PRO A 98 2.35 2.05 -7.20
CA PRO A 98 3.33 1.61 -8.18
C PRO A 98 3.99 0.31 -7.75
N GLU A 99 4.48 -0.46 -8.71
CA GLU A 99 5.19 -1.70 -8.42
C GLU A 99 6.43 -1.42 -7.56
N PRO A 100 6.53 -2.02 -6.37
CA PRO A 100 7.66 -1.80 -5.48
C PRO A 100 8.86 -2.66 -5.89
N THR A 101 10.03 -2.27 -5.40
CA THR A 101 11.18 -3.18 -5.37
C THR A 101 11.05 -4.10 -4.17
N VAL A 102 11.03 -5.42 -4.41
CA VAL A 102 11.08 -6.43 -3.35
C VAL A 102 12.52 -6.89 -3.19
N GLU A 103 13.05 -6.77 -1.98
CA GLU A 103 14.38 -7.26 -1.64
C GLU A 103 14.30 -8.31 -0.54
N ASP A 104 14.92 -9.45 -0.77
CA ASP A 104 15.08 -10.50 0.23
C ASP A 104 16.33 -10.23 1.08
N LYS A 105 16.13 -9.83 2.34
CA LYS A 105 17.21 -9.74 3.32
C LYS A 105 17.05 -10.84 4.36
N GLY A 106 17.70 -11.98 4.12
CA GLY A 106 17.72 -13.10 5.05
C GLY A 106 16.34 -13.77 5.16
N ARG A 107 15.73 -13.73 6.35
CA ARG A 107 14.41 -14.35 6.62
C ARG A 107 13.20 -13.43 6.34
N LYS A 108 13.42 -12.17 5.92
CA LYS A 108 12.33 -11.21 5.69
C LYS A 108 12.42 -10.58 4.30
N CYS A 109 11.28 -10.54 3.61
CA CYS A 109 11.10 -9.80 2.37
C CYS A 109 10.73 -8.35 2.72
N LYS A 110 11.54 -7.38 2.31
CA LYS A 110 11.18 -5.95 2.41
C LYS A 110 10.59 -5.47 1.08
N THR A 111 9.53 -4.70 1.17
CA THR A 111 8.86 -4.04 0.04
C THR A 111 9.21 -2.56 0.06
N ILE A 112 9.77 -2.04 -1.02
CA ILE A 112 10.31 -0.68 -1.09
C ILE A 112 9.61 0.08 -2.22
N PHE A 113 8.94 1.16 -1.88
CA PHE A 113 8.36 2.09 -2.86
C PHE A 113 9.33 3.24 -3.11
N SER A 114 9.44 3.66 -4.36
CA SER A 114 10.30 4.79 -4.77
C SER A 114 9.84 6.14 -4.21
N GLY A 115 8.55 6.24 -3.84
CA GLY A 115 7.93 7.42 -3.25
C GLY A 115 7.37 7.15 -1.85
N GLN A 116 7.03 8.23 -1.15
CA GLN A 116 6.38 8.17 0.16
C GLN A 116 4.92 7.77 -0.01
N VAL A 117 4.48 6.76 0.74
CA VAL A 117 3.08 6.34 0.79
C VAL A 117 2.36 7.03 1.94
N ASP A 118 1.18 7.61 1.66
CA ASP A 118 0.33 8.26 2.66
C ASP A 118 -0.43 7.24 3.52
N ILE A 119 0.27 6.63 4.46
CA ILE A 119 -0.29 5.69 5.46
C ILE A 119 -0.57 6.38 6.80
N SER A 120 -1.53 5.84 7.54
CA SER A 120 -1.87 6.24 8.91
C SER A 120 -2.23 4.98 9.68
N GLU A 121 -1.22 4.36 10.28
CA GLU A 121 -1.33 3.08 10.97
C GLU A 121 -1.85 3.28 12.39
N ARG A 122 -2.53 2.27 12.93
CA ARG A 122 -2.83 2.18 14.35
C ARG A 122 -1.58 1.75 15.10
N ILE A 123 -1.05 2.64 15.94
CA ILE A 123 0.05 2.40 16.88
C ILE A 123 -0.50 1.76 18.16
#